data_AF-A0A7C5R5E1-F1
#
_entry.id   AF-A0A7C5R5E1-F1
#
_cell.length_a   1.000
_cell.length_b   1.000
_cell.length_c   1.000
_cell.angle_alpha   90.00
_cell.angle_beta   90.00
_cell.angle_gamma   90.00
#
_symmetry.space_group_name_H-M   'P 1'
#
loop_
_entity.id
_entity.type
_entity.pdbx_description
1 polymer ?
#
loop_
_entity_poly.entity_id
_entity_poly.type
_entity_poly.pdbx_seq_one_letter_code
_entity_poly.pdbx_strand_id
1 'polypeptide(L)'
;MSTPLRDPGSQRFLGVVAVTFEIGRFITFFDQRNAAESRFAVLVDGRKGPYYGVILQHPLYQRWRSQQGSLPEDLTDLRIDLESVRGASGATYRDPLADQPLGAAFRRSWIAALADVRLPRHRDEAARDSGLVVLVQEDHDTAVAPVVQLEADMRREGLIAAGLISITVIMAWYLVLRRLADPAGRAHPGAGRRRDSSMS
;
A
#
# COMPACT_ATOMS: atom_id res chain seq x y z
N MET A 1 21.19 7.96 25.74
CA MET A 1 21.79 6.88 26.56
C MET A 1 22.84 7.51 27.47
N SER A 2 22.88 7.16 28.75
CA SER A 2 23.86 7.71 29.70
C SER A 2 24.74 6.60 30.26
N THR A 3 26.06 6.76 30.14
CA THR A 3 27.04 5.81 30.64
C THR A 3 27.89 6.48 31.71
N PRO A 4 27.98 5.93 32.93
CA PRO A 4 28.83 6.50 33.98
C PRO A 4 30.30 6.26 33.65
N LEU A 5 31.11 7.33 33.71
CA LEU A 5 32.55 7.27 33.55
C LEU A 5 33.19 7.04 34.93
N ARG A 6 34.03 6.02 35.03
CA ARG A 6 34.78 5.69 36.25
C ARG A 6 36.27 5.66 35.95
N ASP A 7 37.07 6.08 36.93
CA ASP A 7 38.53 5.95 36.88
C ASP A 7 38.90 4.45 36.88
N PRO A 8 39.66 3.94 35.88
CA PRO A 8 40.04 2.53 35.79
C PRO A 8 40.82 2.01 37.01
N GLY A 9 41.60 2.87 37.67
CA GLY A 9 42.45 2.48 38.80
C GLY A 9 41.74 2.53 40.14
N SER A 10 40.96 3.59 40.40
CA SER A 10 40.32 3.82 41.70
C SER A 10 38.83 3.47 41.77
N GLN A 11 38.21 3.10 40.63
CA GLN A 11 36.75 2.91 40.47
C GLN A 11 35.91 4.13 40.87
N ARG A 12 36.57 5.28 41.14
CA ARG A 12 35.93 6.52 41.54
C ARG A 12 35.09 7.06 40.40
N PHE A 13 33.87 7.48 40.72
CA PHE A 13 32.97 8.11 39.77
C PHE A 13 33.55 9.45 39.31
N LEU A 14 33.73 9.60 37.99
CA LEU A 14 34.28 10.81 37.37
C LEU A 14 33.19 11.67 36.73
N GLY A 15 32.08 11.06 36.30
CA GLY A 15 30.97 11.77 35.71
C GLY A 15 30.04 10.87 34.90
N VAL A 16 29.12 11.48 34.15
CA VAL A 16 28.23 10.76 33.22
C VAL A 16 28.46 11.30 31.82
N VAL A 17 28.72 10.41 30.88
CA VAL A 17 28.69 10.74 29.45
C VAL A 17 27.29 10.42 28.95
N ALA A 18 26.59 11.45 28.45
CA ALA A 18 25.32 11.29 27.77
C ALA A 18 25.55 11.43 26.27
N VAL A 19 25.13 10.41 25.51
CA VAL A 19 25.02 10.52 24.05
C VAL A 19 23.55 10.70 23.71
N THR A 20 23.25 11.84 23.09
CA THR A 20 21.95 12.16 22.54
C THR A 20 21.94 11.74 21.09
N PHE A 21 21.14 10.72 20.76
CA PHE A 21 20.90 10.34 19.38
C PHE A 21 19.62 11.03 18.91
N GLU A 22 19.72 11.86 17.86
CA GLU A 22 18.55 12.35 17.15
C GLU A 22 17.95 11.21 16.32
N ILE A 23 17.00 10.46 16.89
CA ILE A 23 16.27 9.41 16.17
C ILE A 23 15.30 10.01 15.14
N GLY A 24 15.06 11.33 15.18
CA GLY A 24 14.09 12.03 14.33
C GLY A 24 14.42 12.09 12.83
N ARG A 25 15.64 11.70 12.40
CA ARG A 25 16.04 11.75 10.98
C ARG A 25 15.95 10.40 10.26
N PHE A 26 15.48 9.35 10.92
CA PHE A 26 15.39 8.01 10.32
C PHE A 26 14.01 7.67 9.75
N ILE A 27 13.01 8.53 9.92
CA ILE A 27 11.65 8.31 9.41
C ILE A 27 11.35 9.19 8.19
N THR A 28 12.37 9.48 7.40
CA THR A 28 12.21 10.01 6.04
C THR A 28 12.61 8.95 5.03
N PHE A 29 12.12 7.73 5.23
CA PHE A 29 11.97 6.85 4.09
C PHE A 29 10.76 7.40 3.31
N PHE A 30 10.96 7.62 2.00
CA PHE A 30 9.98 8.12 1.02
C PHE A 30 9.96 9.65 0.79
N ASP A 31 10.76 10.05 -0.20
CA ASP A 31 10.68 11.18 -1.14
C ASP A 31 10.21 12.57 -0.67
N GLN A 32 11.15 13.52 -0.75
CA GLN A 32 11.16 14.88 -0.20
C GLN A 32 10.22 15.89 -0.88
N ARG A 33 9.24 15.48 -1.69
CA ARG A 33 8.37 16.47 -2.37
C ARG A 33 6.86 16.26 -2.20
N ASN A 34 6.37 15.04 -2.00
CA ASN A 34 4.93 14.76 -1.81
C ASN A 34 4.61 13.46 -1.04
N ALA A 35 5.59 12.58 -0.79
CA ALA A 35 5.35 11.23 -0.23
C ALA A 35 5.18 11.21 1.30
N ALA A 36 5.61 12.27 2.00
CA ALA A 36 5.46 12.41 3.45
C ALA A 36 3.99 12.47 3.92
N GLU A 37 3.02 12.65 2.99
CA GLU A 37 1.59 12.65 3.32
C GLU A 37 0.87 11.34 2.99
N SER A 38 1.48 10.44 2.22
CA SER A 38 0.88 9.14 1.88
C SER A 38 1.49 7.98 2.66
N ARG A 39 2.68 8.17 3.26
CA ARG A 39 3.30 7.17 4.13
C ARG A 39 4.22 7.83 5.16
N PHE A 40 4.09 7.43 6.41
CA PHE A 40 4.95 7.91 7.50
C PHE A 40 5.03 6.89 8.62
N ALA A 41 5.94 7.10 9.57
CA ALA A 41 5.97 6.31 10.79
C ALA A 41 5.83 7.16 12.05
N VAL A 42 5.29 6.53 13.07
CA VAL A 42 4.92 7.07 14.36
C VAL A 42 5.63 6.23 15.42
N LEU A 43 6.28 6.88 16.37
CA LEU A 43 6.91 6.19 17.48
C LEU A 43 5.94 6.18 18.67
N VAL A 44 5.71 4.99 19.23
CA VAL A 44 4.75 4.76 20.31
C VAL A 44 5.45 4.05 21.47
N ASP A 45 5.05 4.35 22.70
CA ASP A 45 5.51 3.62 23.88
C ASP A 45 4.78 2.27 23.99
N GLY A 46 5.51 1.17 23.86
CA GLY A 46 5.01 -0.19 24.01
C GLY A 46 5.22 -0.79 25.40
N ARG A 47 5.81 -0.04 26.34
CA ARG A 47 6.05 -0.54 27.70
C ARG A 47 4.74 -0.59 28.46
N LYS A 48 4.44 -1.77 29.03
CA LYS A 48 3.27 -1.92 29.90
C LYS A 48 3.39 -0.94 31.07
N GLY A 49 2.39 -0.08 31.23
CA GLY A 49 2.39 0.95 32.27
C GLY A 49 1.46 2.12 31.94
N PRO A 50 1.53 3.21 32.72
CA PRO A 50 0.65 4.38 32.56
C PRO A 50 0.75 5.06 31.18
N TYR A 51 1.89 4.92 30.51
CA TYR A 51 2.20 5.52 29.21
C TYR A 51 2.05 4.54 28.03
N TYR A 52 1.55 3.33 28.25
CA TYR A 52 1.36 2.38 27.18
C TYR A 52 0.45 2.96 26.08
N GLY A 53 0.91 2.88 24.83
CA GLY A 53 0.23 3.41 23.66
C GLY A 53 0.45 4.91 23.42
N VAL A 54 1.18 5.63 24.28
CA VAL A 54 1.41 7.07 24.11
C VAL A 54 2.27 7.34 22.87
N ILE A 55 1.85 8.33 22.08
CA ILE A 55 2.53 8.74 20.86
C ILE A 55 3.72 9.63 21.23
N LEU A 56 4.93 9.11 21.05
CA LEU A 56 6.19 9.79 21.38
C LEU A 56 6.66 10.67 20.23
N GLN A 57 6.45 10.25 18.98
CA GLN A 57 6.80 11.02 17.79
C GLN A 57 5.76 10.86 16.71
N HIS A 58 5.35 11.99 16.13
CA HIS A 58 4.42 12.06 15.01
C HIS A 58 4.81 13.24 14.09
N PRO A 59 4.69 13.13 12.75
CA PRO A 59 4.99 14.24 11.84
C PRO A 59 4.22 15.53 12.16
N LEU A 60 2.98 15.39 12.64
CA LEU A 60 2.17 16.52 13.12
C LEU A 60 2.85 17.32 14.25
N TYR A 61 3.57 16.66 15.17
CA TYR A 61 4.26 17.36 16.26
C TYR A 61 5.35 18.30 15.74
N GLN A 62 6.01 17.90 14.66
CA GLN A 62 7.00 18.75 14.00
C GLN A 62 6.34 19.98 13.37
N ARG A 63 5.16 19.80 12.73
CA ARG A 63 4.36 20.91 12.17
C ARG A 63 3.89 21.88 13.26
N TRP A 64 3.46 21.37 14.43
CA TRP A 64 3.09 22.22 15.56
C TRP A 64 4.27 23.03 16.10
N ARG A 65 5.41 22.38 16.33
CA ARG A 65 6.60 23.07 16.84
C ARG A 65 7.10 24.13 15.85
N SER A 66 7.02 23.88 14.54
CA SER A 66 7.45 24.86 13.54
C SER A 66 6.48 26.03 13.38
N GLN A 67 5.17 25.83 13.55
CA GLN A 67 4.17 26.89 13.37
C GLN A 67 3.83 27.65 14.65
N GLN A 68 3.78 26.96 15.80
CA GLN A 68 3.27 27.50 17.07
C GLN A 68 4.30 27.46 18.20
N GLY A 69 5.51 26.95 17.96
CA GLY A 69 6.63 26.96 18.91
C GLY A 69 6.58 25.85 19.96
N SER A 70 5.41 25.55 20.53
CA SER A 70 5.24 24.50 21.55
C SER A 70 4.13 23.52 21.20
N LEU A 71 4.22 22.30 21.76
CA LEU A 71 3.19 21.28 21.62
C LEU A 71 2.14 21.46 22.74
N PRO A 72 0.84 21.52 22.43
CA PRO A 72 -0.23 21.49 23.44
C PRO A 72 -0.14 20.25 24.34
N GLU A 73 -0.49 20.40 25.62
CA GLU A 73 -0.47 19.30 26.60
C GLU A 73 -1.41 18.16 26.18
N ASP A 74 -2.61 18.49 25.67
CA ASP A 74 -3.61 17.52 25.21
C ASP A 74 -3.08 16.58 24.10
N LEU A 75 -2.07 17.02 23.32
CA LEU A 75 -1.46 16.17 22.28
C LEU A 75 -0.49 15.16 22.88
N THR A 76 0.13 15.45 24.03
CA THR A 76 1.14 14.59 24.63
C THR A 76 0.55 13.32 25.27
N ASP A 77 -0.73 13.35 25.61
CA ASP A 77 -1.45 12.23 26.21
C ASP A 77 -2.22 11.39 25.20
N LEU A 78 -2.14 11.70 23.90
CA LEU A 78 -2.79 10.91 22.86
C LEU A 78 -2.19 9.50 22.78
N ARG A 79 -3.10 8.52 22.73
CA ARG A 79 -2.77 7.10 22.77
C ARG A 79 -3.35 6.33 21.60
N ILE A 80 -2.65 5.26 21.26
CA ILE A 80 -3.05 4.27 20.27
C ILE A 80 -3.27 2.96 21.01
N ASP A 81 -4.40 2.30 20.74
CA ASP A 81 -4.62 0.93 21.16
C ASP A 81 -3.78 -0.01 20.30
N LEU A 82 -2.57 -0.31 20.76
CA LEU A 82 -1.60 -1.15 20.05
C LEU A 82 -2.09 -2.57 19.82
N GLU A 83 -2.93 -3.11 20.70
CA GLU A 83 -3.44 -4.48 20.58
C GLU A 83 -4.51 -4.57 19.49
N SER A 84 -5.37 -3.54 19.39
CA SER A 84 -6.32 -3.43 18.27
C SER A 84 -5.61 -3.43 16.92
N VAL A 85 -4.51 -2.69 16.80
CA VAL A 85 -3.75 -2.58 15.55
C VAL A 85 -2.96 -3.86 15.24
N ARG A 86 -2.42 -4.55 16.26
CA ARG A 86 -1.74 -5.85 16.07
C ARG A 86 -2.68 -6.96 15.63
N GLY A 87 -3.91 -6.98 16.16
CA GLY A 87 -4.92 -7.98 15.80
C GLY A 87 -5.61 -7.71 14.46
N ALA A 88 -5.57 -6.46 14.00
CA ALA A 88 -6.22 -6.00 12.78
C ALA A 88 -5.36 -6.21 11.54
N SER A 89 -5.23 -7.45 11.08
CA SER A 89 -4.65 -7.73 9.76
C SER A 89 -5.55 -7.18 8.64
N GLY A 90 -5.15 -6.06 8.04
CA GLY A 90 -5.84 -5.46 6.90
C GLY A 90 -7.05 -4.58 7.24
N ALA A 91 -7.30 -4.25 8.51
CA ALA A 91 -8.35 -3.30 8.85
C ALA A 91 -7.88 -1.86 8.65
N THR A 92 -8.80 -1.00 8.22
CA THR A 92 -8.56 0.43 8.08
C THR A 92 -8.33 1.07 9.44
N TYR A 93 -7.14 1.62 9.64
CA TYR A 93 -6.75 2.41 10.81
C TYR A 93 -7.10 3.88 10.60
N ARG A 94 -7.50 4.55 11.69
CA ARG A 94 -7.74 6.00 11.73
C ARG A 94 -6.76 6.63 12.71
N ASP A 95 -5.98 7.59 12.24
CA ASP A 95 -5.01 8.29 13.08
C ASP A 95 -5.74 9.18 14.12
N PRO A 96 -5.46 9.07 15.43
CA PRO A 96 -6.13 9.87 16.46
C PRO A 96 -5.75 11.36 16.40
N LEU A 97 -4.62 11.71 15.78
CA LEU A 97 -4.24 13.10 15.55
C LEU A 97 -5.00 13.73 14.37
N ALA A 98 -5.78 12.97 13.62
CA ALA A 98 -6.55 13.46 12.49
C ALA A 98 -7.62 14.50 12.89
N ASP A 99 -8.15 14.39 14.11
CA ASP A 99 -9.16 15.30 14.66
C ASP A 99 -8.58 16.60 15.24
N GLN A 100 -7.25 16.73 15.25
CA GLN A 100 -6.57 17.91 15.77
C GLN A 100 -6.61 19.09 14.79
N PRO A 101 -6.47 20.35 15.25
CA PRO A 101 -6.57 21.54 14.38
C PRO A 101 -5.65 21.52 13.16
N LEU A 102 -4.43 20.99 13.29
CA LEU A 102 -3.47 20.83 12.20
C LEU A 102 -3.47 19.40 11.60
N GLY A 103 -4.40 18.55 12.03
CA GLY A 103 -4.51 17.13 11.73
C GLY A 103 -5.19 16.79 10.40
N ALA A 104 -5.69 17.79 9.66
CA ALA A 104 -6.50 17.57 8.46
C ALA A 104 -5.86 16.64 7.42
N ALA A 105 -4.55 16.73 7.22
CA ALA A 105 -3.82 15.86 6.29
C ALA A 105 -3.87 14.38 6.68
N PHE A 106 -4.08 14.07 7.97
CA PHE A 106 -4.13 12.73 8.52
C PHE A 106 -5.54 12.12 8.58
N ARG A 107 -6.58 12.86 8.15
CA ARG A 107 -7.98 12.39 8.05
C ARG A 107 -8.19 11.50 6.81
N ARG A 108 -7.53 10.35 6.80
CA ARG A 108 -7.63 9.35 5.74
C ARG A 108 -7.80 7.94 6.32
N SER A 109 -8.08 7.01 5.42
CA SER A 109 -8.07 5.58 5.69
C SER A 109 -6.63 5.07 5.59
N TRP A 110 -6.07 4.62 6.70
CA TRP A 110 -4.69 4.15 6.75
C TRP A 110 -4.63 2.63 6.82
N ILE A 111 -3.64 2.05 6.15
CA ILE A 111 -3.14 0.71 6.45
C ILE A 111 -2.01 0.89 7.48
N ALA A 112 -2.16 0.24 8.62
CA ALA A 112 -1.25 0.37 9.76
C ALA A 112 -0.51 -0.94 10.00
N ALA A 113 0.78 -0.86 10.28
CA ALA A 113 1.59 -2.01 10.71
C ALA A 113 2.47 -1.62 11.90
N LEU A 114 2.55 -2.51 12.89
CA LEU A 114 3.36 -2.32 14.09
C LEU A 114 4.59 -3.22 14.08
N ALA A 115 5.72 -2.66 14.50
CA ALA A 115 6.96 -3.40 14.71
C ALA A 115 7.65 -2.97 16.01
N ASP A 116 8.07 -3.94 16.81
CA ASP A 116 8.83 -3.67 18.03
C ASP A 116 10.26 -3.24 17.69
N VAL A 117 10.74 -2.16 18.32
CA VAL A 117 12.10 -1.68 18.14
C VAL A 117 13.04 -2.47 19.04
N ARG A 118 14.02 -3.13 18.45
CA ARG A 118 15.06 -3.87 19.17
C ARG A 118 16.37 -3.13 19.05
N LEU A 119 17.07 -2.95 20.18
CA LEU A 119 18.36 -2.28 20.17
C LEU A 119 19.46 -3.26 19.73
N PRO A 120 20.30 -2.87 18.75
CA PRO A 120 21.46 -3.66 18.38
C PRO A 120 22.43 -3.72 19.56
N ARG A 121 23.09 -4.86 19.73
CA ARG A 121 24.03 -5.09 20.82
C ARG A 121 25.47 -5.09 20.37
N HIS A 122 26.34 -4.77 21.32
CA HIS A 122 27.77 -5.02 21.24
C HIS A 122 28.08 -6.32 21.99
N ARG A 123 28.51 -7.37 21.27
CA ARG A 123 29.06 -8.66 21.76
C ARG A 123 28.11 -9.54 22.62
N ASP A 124 27.82 -10.75 22.12
CA ASP A 124 27.31 -11.98 22.80
C ASP A 124 26.14 -11.91 23.81
N GLU A 125 25.29 -10.88 23.76
CA GLU A 125 24.07 -10.85 24.57
C GLU A 125 22.78 -10.79 23.69
N ALA A 126 21.71 -11.49 24.11
CA ALA A 126 20.46 -11.66 23.35
C ALA A 126 19.60 -10.39 23.28
N ALA A 127 19.40 -9.82 22.07
CA ALA A 127 18.75 -8.50 21.76
C ALA A 127 17.75 -7.99 22.81
N ARG A 128 17.98 -6.77 23.36
CA ARG A 128 17.08 -6.20 24.38
C ARG A 128 15.91 -5.51 23.70
N ASP A 129 14.72 -5.81 24.21
CA ASP A 129 13.52 -5.05 23.91
C ASP A 129 13.72 -3.60 24.39
N SER A 130 13.50 -2.64 23.50
CA SER A 130 13.57 -1.22 23.85
C SER A 130 12.30 -0.73 24.55
N GLY A 131 11.22 -1.51 24.46
CA GLY A 131 9.88 -1.11 24.85
C GLY A 131 9.26 -0.05 23.93
N LEU A 132 9.90 0.26 22.80
CA LEU A 132 9.37 1.18 21.80
C LEU A 132 8.75 0.39 20.65
N VAL A 133 7.65 0.90 20.11
CA VAL A 133 6.98 0.34 18.95
C VAL A 133 6.92 1.38 17.86
N VAL A 134 7.25 0.97 16.64
CA VAL A 134 7.07 1.80 15.45
C VAL A 134 5.78 1.38 14.77
N LEU A 135 4.90 2.35 14.58
CA LEU A 135 3.71 2.25 13.76
C LEU A 135 4.01 2.88 12.40
N VAL A 136 3.95 2.10 11.33
CA VAL A 136 4.00 2.62 9.95
C VAL A 136 2.57 2.74 9.45
N GLN A 137 2.24 3.90 8.89
CA GLN A 137 0.95 4.19 8.28
C GLN A 137 1.16 4.46 6.79
N GLU A 138 0.33 3.83 5.96
CA GLU A 138 0.32 4.03 4.51
C GLU A 138 -1.10 4.26 4.04
N ASP A 139 -1.30 5.25 3.18
CA ASP A 139 -2.60 5.64 2.66
C ASP A 139 -3.17 4.48 1.83
N HIS A 140 -4.33 3.97 2.25
CA HIS A 140 -4.98 2.83 1.63
C HIS A 140 -5.21 3.06 0.13
N ASP A 141 -5.70 4.26 -0.24
CA ASP A 141 -6.10 4.54 -1.62
C ASP A 141 -4.87 4.63 -2.53
N THR A 142 -3.74 5.10 -1.99
CA THR A 142 -2.46 5.14 -2.71
C THR A 142 -1.82 3.75 -2.82
N ALA A 143 -1.93 2.91 -1.78
CA ALA A 143 -1.33 1.57 -1.75
C ALA A 143 -2.00 0.58 -2.72
N VAL A 144 -3.32 0.71 -2.92
CA VAL A 144 -4.11 -0.21 -3.76
C VAL A 144 -4.20 0.28 -5.22
N ALA A 145 -3.96 1.57 -5.47
CA ALA A 145 -4.00 2.14 -6.82
C ALA A 145 -3.18 1.38 -7.88
N PRO A 146 -1.94 0.90 -7.61
CA PRO A 146 -1.16 0.16 -8.60
C PRO A 146 -1.80 -1.18 -8.99
N VAL A 147 -2.47 -1.84 -8.05
CA VAL A 147 -3.15 -3.13 -8.29
C VAL A 147 -4.35 -2.95 -9.20
N VAL A 148 -5.13 -1.88 -8.98
CA VAL A 148 -6.29 -1.53 -9.81
C VAL A 148 -5.88 -1.12 -11.23
N GLN A 149 -4.74 -0.43 -11.36
CA GLN A 149 -4.19 -0.08 -12.68
C GLN A 149 -3.74 -1.31 -13.46
N LEU A 150 -3.12 -2.29 -12.78
CA LEU A 150 -2.74 -3.58 -13.40
C LEU A 150 -3.97 -4.35 -13.92
N GLU A 151 -5.08 -4.32 -13.16
CA GLU A 151 -6.33 -4.96 -13.57
C GLU A 151 -6.92 -4.32 -14.83
N ALA A 152 -6.90 -2.99 -14.92
CA ALA A 152 -7.42 -2.25 -16.07
C ALA A 152 -6.62 -2.55 -17.36
N ASP A 153 -5.30 -2.63 -17.25
CA ASP A 153 -4.42 -2.94 -18.38
C ASP A 153 -4.59 -4.40 -18.84
N MET A 154 -4.65 -5.37 -17.92
CA MET A 154 -4.92 -6.77 -18.25
C MET A 154 -6.29 -6.97 -18.89
N ARG A 155 -7.33 -6.25 -18.44
CA ARG A 155 -8.68 -6.34 -19.06
C ARG A 155 -8.67 -5.82 -20.50
N ARG A 156 -7.90 -4.77 -20.78
CA ARG A 156 -7.80 -4.17 -22.12
C ARG A 156 -7.07 -5.10 -23.08
N GLU A 157 -5.97 -5.72 -22.65
CA GLU A 157 -5.25 -6.72 -23.44
C GLU A 157 -6.09 -7.98 -23.68
N GLY A 158 -6.80 -8.46 -22.64
CA GLY A 158 -7.73 -9.59 -22.76
C GLY A 158 -8.86 -9.35 -23.77
N LEU A 159 -9.43 -8.13 -23.79
CA LEU A 159 -10.44 -7.74 -24.77
C LEU A 159 -9.90 -7.73 -26.21
N ILE A 160 -8.67 -7.27 -26.42
CA ILE A 160 -8.03 -7.27 -27.74
C ILE A 160 -7.82 -8.72 -28.22
N ALA A 161 -7.28 -9.58 -27.37
CA ALA A 161 -7.05 -10.99 -27.70
C ALA A 161 -8.37 -11.74 -27.99
N ALA A 162 -9.39 -11.55 -27.15
CA ALA A 162 -10.71 -12.14 -27.37
C ALA A 162 -11.36 -11.64 -28.67
N GLY A 163 -11.18 -10.36 -29.01
CA GLY A 163 -11.63 -9.78 -30.26
C GLY A 163 -11.00 -10.47 -31.48
N LEU A 164 -9.68 -10.66 -31.48
CA LEU A 164 -8.96 -11.33 -32.56
C LEU A 164 -9.39 -12.79 -32.76
N ILE A 165 -9.57 -13.53 -31.65
CA ILE A 165 -10.07 -14.92 -31.71
C ILE A 165 -11.48 -14.95 -32.30
N SER A 166 -12.37 -14.07 -31.82
CA SER A 166 -13.75 -13.97 -32.30
C SER A 166 -13.80 -13.66 -33.79
N ILE A 167 -13.00 -12.70 -34.26
CA ILE A 167 -12.87 -12.35 -35.68
C ILE A 167 -12.41 -13.57 -36.49
N THR A 168 -11.42 -14.31 -36.01
CA THR A 168 -10.90 -15.50 -36.70
C THR A 168 -11.98 -16.58 -36.82
N VAL A 169 -12.72 -16.85 -35.75
CA VAL A 169 -13.82 -17.82 -35.74
C VAL A 169 -14.95 -17.38 -36.66
N ILE A 170 -15.36 -16.11 -36.60
CA ILE A 170 -16.40 -15.54 -37.47
C ILE A 170 -15.99 -15.61 -38.93
N MET A 171 -14.73 -15.28 -39.24
CA MET A 171 -14.20 -15.33 -40.61
C MET A 171 -14.17 -16.76 -41.15
N ALA A 172 -13.76 -17.73 -40.34
CA ALA A 172 -13.80 -19.15 -40.71
C ALA A 172 -15.24 -19.62 -40.97
N TRP A 173 -16.17 -19.29 -40.07
CA TRP A 173 -17.60 -19.60 -40.24
C TRP A 173 -18.20 -18.94 -41.49
N TYR A 174 -17.88 -17.67 -41.74
CA TYR A 174 -18.33 -16.95 -42.92
C TYR A 174 -17.84 -17.62 -44.21
N LEU A 175 -16.58 -18.08 -44.26
CA LEU A 175 -16.06 -18.81 -45.42
C LEU A 175 -16.77 -20.15 -45.64
N VAL A 176 -17.04 -20.90 -44.57
CA VAL A 176 -17.80 -22.15 -44.64
C VAL A 176 -19.20 -21.90 -45.19
N LEU A 177 -19.94 -20.95 -44.61
CA LEU A 177 -21.28 -20.59 -45.07
C LEU A 177 -21.28 -20.08 -46.51
N ARG A 178 -20.29 -19.28 -46.91
CA ARG A 178 -20.14 -18.83 -48.30
C ARG A 178 -19.93 -19.99 -49.26
N ARG A 179 -19.12 -20.99 -48.90
CA ARG A 179 -18.88 -22.19 -49.73
C ARG A 179 -20.08 -23.13 -49.79
N LEU A 180 -20.88 -23.19 -48.72
CA LEU A 180 -22.12 -23.98 -48.66
C LEU A 180 -23.31 -23.27 -49.31
N ALA A 181 -23.29 -21.93 -49.38
CA ALA A 181 -24.26 -21.10 -50.10
C ALA A 181 -23.98 -21.04 -51.61
N ASP A 182 -22.84 -21.58 -52.07
CA ASP A 182 -22.59 -21.94 -53.46
C ASP A 182 -23.08 -23.37 -53.77
N PRO A 183 -24.40 -23.63 -53.93
CA PRO A 183 -24.84 -24.69 -54.82
C PRO A 183 -25.88 -24.22 -55.85
N ALA A 184 -25.65 -24.65 -57.10
CA ALA A 184 -26.59 -24.75 -58.22
C ALA A 184 -26.82 -23.53 -59.13
N GLY A 185 -25.73 -22.94 -59.66
CA GLY A 185 -25.77 -22.27 -60.95
C GLY A 185 -25.62 -23.25 -62.13
N ARG A 186 -26.58 -24.18 -62.32
CA ARG A 186 -26.91 -24.94 -63.56
C ARG A 186 -27.78 -26.17 -63.24
N ALA A 187 -28.97 -25.95 -62.69
CA ALA A 187 -30.07 -26.90 -62.91
C ALA A 187 -30.75 -26.46 -64.22
N HIS A 188 -30.62 -27.28 -65.27
CA HIS A 188 -31.23 -27.04 -66.57
C HIS A 188 -32.70 -27.47 -66.50
N PRO A 189 -33.70 -26.56 -66.54
CA PRO A 189 -35.10 -26.94 -66.62
C PRO A 189 -35.43 -27.20 -68.09
N GLY A 190 -35.94 -28.40 -68.38
CA GLY A 190 -36.19 -28.84 -69.75
C GLY A 190 -37.18 -27.97 -70.53
N ALA A 191 -37.05 -28.04 -71.85
CA ALA A 191 -38.14 -27.72 -72.77
C ALA A 191 -38.23 -28.82 -73.82
N GLY A 192 -39.06 -29.81 -73.53
CA GLY A 192 -39.60 -30.68 -74.58
C GLY A 192 -40.39 -29.83 -75.56
N ARG A 193 -40.12 -29.98 -76.85
CA ARG A 193 -41.04 -29.58 -77.90
C ARG A 193 -41.21 -30.74 -78.87
N ARG A 194 -42.36 -31.41 -78.72
CA ARG A 194 -43.02 -32.19 -79.77
C ARG A 194 -42.99 -31.42 -81.09
N ARG A 195 -42.65 -32.11 -82.18
CA ARG A 195 -43.20 -31.85 -83.51
C ARG A 195 -43.39 -33.17 -84.24
N ASP A 196 -44.65 -33.62 -84.25
CA ASP A 196 -45.23 -34.45 -85.31
C ASP A 196 -45.28 -33.64 -86.62
N SER A 197 -44.98 -34.32 -87.74
CA SER A 197 -45.51 -34.11 -89.11
C SER A 197 -44.54 -34.80 -90.09
N SER A 198 -44.78 -36.06 -90.49
CA SER A 198 -45.64 -36.52 -91.62
C SER A 198 -44.93 -36.55 -92.97
N MET A 199 -44.90 -37.75 -93.58
CA MET A 199 -45.03 -38.08 -95.03
C MET A 199 -44.09 -37.31 -96.00
N SER A 200 -43.20 -37.97 -96.73
CA SER A 200 -43.51 -38.81 -97.90
C SER A 200 -42.22 -39.40 -98.46
#